data_AF-A0A1Q8YHR0-F1
#
_entry.id   AF-A0A1Q8YHR0-F1
#
_cell.length_a   1.000
_cell.length_b   1.000
_cell.length_c   1.000
_cell.angle_alpha   90.00
_cell.angle_beta   90.00
_cell.angle_gamma   90.00
#
_symmetry.space_group_name_H-M   'P 1'
#
loop_
_entity.id
_entity.type
_entity.pdbx_description
1 polymer ?
#
loop_
_entity_poly.entity_id
_entity_poly.type
_entity_poly.pdbx_seq_one_letter_code
_entity_poly.pdbx_strand_id
1 'polypeptide(L)'
;MFKINRRTSLMSALLLASSTVALAAGPGYGLNRNNTVGWTLMTVQERNDFQQKIHASKTFDECKVIQTEHHAQMEVRAKEKGLELPPATVNACDRMKARGFIQ
;
A
#
# COMPACT_ATOMS: atom_id res chain seq x y z
N MET A 1 13.32 -54.81 -39.49
CA MET A 1 14.05 -53.66 -40.07
C MET A 1 13.42 -52.39 -39.50
N PHE A 2 13.88 -51.92 -38.33
CA PHE A 2 13.33 -50.73 -37.64
C PHE A 2 14.11 -49.48 -38.05
N LYS A 3 13.42 -48.53 -38.66
CA LYS A 3 14.02 -47.30 -39.22
C LYS A 3 14.10 -46.24 -38.12
N ILE A 4 15.29 -46.02 -37.59
CA ILE A 4 15.60 -44.99 -36.57
C ILE A 4 15.49 -43.61 -37.24
N ASN A 5 14.55 -42.78 -36.79
CA ASN A 5 14.42 -41.40 -37.27
C ASN A 5 14.98 -40.42 -36.21
N ARG A 6 16.07 -39.75 -36.56
CA ARG A 6 16.74 -38.72 -35.75
C ARG A 6 15.87 -37.46 -35.71
N ARG A 7 15.40 -37.06 -34.53
CA ARG A 7 14.98 -35.68 -34.28
C ARG A 7 15.70 -35.16 -33.04
N THR A 8 16.41 -34.08 -33.28
CA THR A 8 17.42 -33.43 -32.48
C THR A 8 16.87 -32.88 -31.17
N SER A 9 17.67 -33.09 -30.12
CA SER A 9 17.55 -32.51 -28.79
C SER A 9 17.53 -30.97 -28.82
N LEU A 10 16.63 -30.33 -28.08
CA LEU A 10 16.75 -28.92 -27.70
C LEU A 10 16.37 -28.78 -26.22
N MET A 11 17.39 -28.51 -25.41
CA MET A 11 17.31 -28.22 -23.99
C MET A 11 16.50 -26.95 -23.76
N SER A 12 15.41 -27.04 -23.00
CA SER A 12 14.67 -25.87 -22.53
C SER A 12 15.43 -25.27 -21.34
N ALA A 13 16.09 -24.14 -21.58
CA ALA A 13 16.74 -23.33 -20.56
C ALA A 13 15.66 -22.64 -19.70
N LEU A 14 15.51 -23.10 -18.46
CA LEU A 14 14.62 -22.50 -17.46
C LEU A 14 15.31 -21.26 -16.88
N LEU A 15 15.07 -20.09 -17.49
CA LEU A 15 15.49 -18.79 -16.97
C LEU A 15 14.65 -18.44 -15.73
N LEU A 16 15.22 -18.59 -14.54
CA LEU A 16 14.67 -18.00 -13.31
C LEU A 16 14.85 -16.47 -13.38
N ALA A 17 13.79 -15.78 -13.80
CA ALA A 17 13.70 -14.33 -13.66
C ALA A 17 13.44 -13.98 -12.19
N SER A 18 14.48 -13.57 -11.47
CA SER A 18 14.39 -13.02 -10.12
C SER A 18 13.80 -11.60 -10.20
N SER A 19 12.52 -11.45 -9.85
CA SER A 19 11.89 -10.14 -9.69
C SER A 19 12.42 -9.47 -8.43
N THR A 20 13.29 -8.48 -8.60
CA THR A 20 13.65 -7.56 -7.54
C THR A 20 12.46 -6.64 -7.25
N VAL A 21 11.87 -6.78 -6.05
CA VAL A 21 10.90 -5.80 -5.55
C VAL A 21 11.67 -4.57 -5.10
N ALA A 22 11.66 -3.51 -5.91
CA ALA A 22 12.21 -2.21 -5.53
C ALA A 22 11.28 -1.56 -4.49
N LEU A 23 11.77 -1.37 -3.25
CA LEU A 23 11.14 -0.50 -2.25
C LEU A 23 11.37 0.96 -2.67
N ALA A 24 10.48 1.49 -3.50
CA ALA A 24 10.45 2.93 -3.78
C ALA A 24 9.82 3.65 -2.58
N ALA A 25 10.64 4.28 -1.75
CA ALA A 25 10.18 5.30 -0.82
C ALA A 25 9.82 6.55 -1.64
N GLY A 26 8.52 6.73 -1.90
CA GLY A 26 7.99 7.85 -2.67
C GLY A 26 8.22 9.22 -1.99
N PRO A 27 8.14 10.32 -2.75
CA PRO A 27 8.36 11.65 -2.23
C PRO A 27 7.36 12.04 -1.12
N GLY A 28 7.85 12.17 0.11
CA GLY A 28 7.69 13.41 0.88
C GLY A 28 6.36 13.71 1.59
N TYR A 29 5.55 12.73 1.98
CA TYR A 29 4.49 12.95 2.99
C TYR A 29 4.61 11.96 4.16
N GLY A 30 5.17 12.39 5.28
CA GLY A 30 5.32 11.56 6.48
C GLY A 30 3.98 11.35 7.18
N LEU A 31 3.40 10.17 7.05
CA LEU A 31 2.28 9.73 7.87
C LEU A 31 2.79 9.41 9.29
N ASN A 32 2.04 9.87 10.28
CA ASN A 32 2.37 9.71 11.68
C ASN A 32 1.10 9.75 12.55
N ARG A 33 1.29 9.57 13.86
CA ARG A 33 0.21 9.56 14.85
C ARG A 33 -0.69 10.79 14.83
N ASN A 34 -0.20 11.94 14.34
CA ASN A 34 -0.94 13.21 14.37
C ASN A 34 -1.81 13.43 13.13
N ASN A 35 -1.58 12.70 12.03
CA ASN A 35 -2.31 12.85 10.76
C ASN A 35 -2.99 11.57 10.28
N THR A 36 -2.86 10.47 11.03
CA THR A 36 -3.42 9.16 10.70
C THR A 36 -4.28 8.65 11.85
N VAL A 37 -5.56 8.43 11.58
CA VAL A 37 -6.49 7.85 12.55
C VAL A 37 -6.10 6.41 12.85
N GLY A 38 -6.23 6.02 14.13
CA GLY A 38 -5.96 4.66 14.57
C GLY A 38 -4.49 4.23 14.47
N TRP A 39 -3.55 5.17 14.35
CA TRP A 39 -2.11 4.87 14.22
C TRP A 39 -1.59 3.87 15.27
N THR A 40 -2.05 4.00 16.52
CA THR A 40 -1.66 3.12 17.63
C THR A 40 -2.34 1.74 17.59
N LEU A 41 -3.38 1.57 16.76
CA LEU A 41 -4.11 0.32 16.54
C LEU A 41 -3.57 -0.48 15.33
N MET A 42 -2.62 0.11 14.59
CA MET A 42 -2.00 -0.51 13.42
C MET A 42 -0.65 -1.14 13.77
N THR A 43 -0.36 -2.25 13.10
CA THR A 43 0.98 -2.82 13.03
C THR A 43 1.91 -1.94 12.18
N VAL A 44 3.22 -2.17 12.27
CA VAL A 44 4.20 -1.45 11.43
C VAL A 44 3.96 -1.73 9.95
N GLN A 45 3.60 -2.97 9.59
CA GLN A 45 3.35 -3.35 8.20
C GLN A 45 2.15 -2.57 7.63
N GLU A 46 1.04 -2.52 8.36
CA GLU A 46 -0.16 -1.81 7.91
C GLU A 46 0.06 -0.30 7.77
N ARG A 47 0.94 0.29 8.59
CA ARG A 47 1.34 1.70 8.44
C ARG A 47 2.10 1.91 7.14
N ASN A 48 3.01 1.00 6.80
CA ASN A 48 3.76 1.07 5.55
C ASN A 48 2.82 0.90 4.35
N ASP A 49 1.90 -0.08 4.40
CA ASP A 49 0.96 -0.34 3.31
C ASP A 49 0.01 0.85 3.11
N PHE A 50 -0.51 1.44 4.19
CA PHE A 50 -1.33 2.64 4.13
C PHE A 50 -0.55 3.82 3.54
N GLN A 51 0.71 4.00 3.97
CA GLN A 51 1.58 5.04 3.43
C GLN A 51 1.83 4.87 1.94
N GLN A 52 2.12 3.65 1.48
CA GLN A 52 2.32 3.34 0.07
C GLN A 52 1.06 3.63 -0.75
N LYS A 53 -0.13 3.22 -0.27
CA LYS A 53 -1.40 3.49 -0.96
C LYS A 53 -1.66 4.98 -1.09
N ILE A 54 -1.50 5.74 0.00
CA ILE A 54 -1.69 7.19 -0.01
C ILE A 54 -0.68 7.87 -0.95
N HIS A 55 0.59 7.48 -0.91
CA HIS A 55 1.62 8.02 -1.82
C HIS A 55 1.37 7.66 -3.28
N ALA A 56 0.71 6.54 -3.56
CA ALA A 56 0.34 6.12 -4.90
C ALA A 56 -0.91 6.86 -5.44
N SER A 57 -1.73 7.45 -4.56
CA SER A 57 -2.90 8.24 -4.97
C SER A 57 -2.48 9.52 -5.70
N LYS A 58 -3.14 9.83 -6.81
CA LYS A 58 -2.83 11.01 -7.65
C LYS A 58 -3.85 12.12 -7.51
N THR A 59 -5.08 11.76 -7.13
CA THR A 59 -6.19 12.69 -7.00
C THR A 59 -6.66 12.78 -5.56
N PHE A 60 -7.28 13.90 -5.22
CA PHE A 60 -7.93 14.09 -3.93
C PHE A 60 -8.97 13.01 -3.65
N ASP A 61 -9.79 12.66 -4.65
CA ASP A 61 -10.85 11.67 -4.50
C ASP A 61 -10.30 10.26 -4.23
N GLU A 62 -9.25 9.84 -4.94
CA GLU A 62 -8.55 8.58 -4.67
C GLU A 62 -8.00 8.54 -3.23
N CYS A 63 -7.36 9.63 -2.79
CA CYS A 63 -6.86 9.73 -1.43
C CYS A 63 -8.01 9.61 -0.40
N LYS A 64 -9.15 10.27 -0.66
CA LYS A 64 -10.32 10.25 0.23
C LYS A 64 -10.94 8.86 0.34
N VAL A 65 -10.97 8.09 -0.75
CA VAL A 65 -11.39 6.68 -0.73
C VAL A 65 -10.48 5.87 0.19
N ILE A 66 -9.16 5.93 -0.03
CA ILE A 66 -8.18 5.19 0.78
C ILE A 66 -8.26 5.58 2.26
N GLN A 67 -8.44 6.88 2.56
CA GLN A 67 -8.60 7.36 3.92
C GLN A 67 -9.89 6.85 4.58
N THR A 68 -11.00 6.80 3.84
CA THR A 68 -12.30 6.35 4.36
C THR A 68 -12.28 4.85 4.65
N GLU A 69 -11.71 4.06 3.76
CA GLU A 69 -11.48 2.63 3.98
C GLU A 69 -10.61 2.38 5.21
N HIS A 70 -9.52 3.14 5.34
CA HIS A 70 -8.63 3.07 6.50
C HIS A 70 -9.38 3.42 7.79
N HIS A 71 -10.20 4.48 7.77
CA HIS A 71 -11.01 4.88 8.93
C HIS A 71 -11.95 3.77 9.38
N ALA A 72 -12.70 3.17 8.45
CA ALA A 72 -13.63 2.09 8.75
C ALA A 72 -12.91 0.87 9.36
N GLN A 73 -11.72 0.52 8.83
CA GLN A 73 -10.91 -0.56 9.41
C GLN A 73 -10.47 -0.25 10.84
N MET A 74 -10.11 1.01 11.13
CA MET A 74 -9.72 1.42 12.48
C MET A 74 -10.89 1.47 13.45
N GLU A 75 -12.09 1.82 12.99
CA GLU A 75 -13.31 1.79 13.80
C GLU A 75 -13.63 0.37 14.27
N VAL A 76 -13.53 -0.62 13.37
CA VAL A 76 -13.76 -2.04 13.71
C VAL A 76 -12.77 -2.47 14.80
N ARG A 77 -11.48 -2.19 14.63
CA ARG A 77 -10.45 -2.57 15.61
C ARG A 77 -10.58 -1.85 16.94
N ALA A 78 -10.96 -0.57 16.91
CA ALA A 78 -11.19 0.19 18.13
C ALA A 78 -12.34 -0.44 18.93
N LYS A 79 -13.45 -0.77 18.26
CA LYS A 79 -14.59 -1.48 18.87
C LYS A 79 -14.19 -2.84 19.45
N GLU A 80 -13.44 -3.65 18.72
CA GLU A 80 -12.93 -4.95 19.21
C GLU A 80 -12.06 -4.83 20.46
N LYS A 81 -11.36 -3.71 20.64
CA LYS A 81 -10.50 -3.43 21.79
C LYS A 81 -11.19 -2.65 22.90
N GLY A 82 -12.48 -2.32 22.75
CA GLY A 82 -13.22 -1.48 23.69
C GLY A 82 -12.67 -0.05 23.78
N LEU A 83 -12.05 0.43 22.71
CA LEU A 83 -11.48 1.77 22.61
C LEU A 83 -12.38 2.66 21.74
N GLU A 84 -12.54 3.92 22.12
CA GLU A 84 -13.12 4.92 21.24
C GLU A 84 -12.06 5.43 20.26
N LEU A 85 -12.43 5.51 18.99
CA LEU A 85 -11.56 6.06 17.96
C LEU A 85 -11.76 7.59 17.90
N PRO A 86 -10.79 8.41 18.33
CA PRO A 86 -10.94 9.85 18.25
C PRO A 86 -11.01 10.28 16.77
N PRO A 87 -11.76 11.34 16.45
CA PRO A 87 -11.84 11.87 15.09
C PRO A 87 -10.46 12.30 14.60
N ALA A 88 -10.24 12.22 13.29
CA ALA A 88 -9.02 12.73 12.67
C ALA A 88 -8.90 14.24 12.93
N THR A 89 -7.99 14.66 13.82
CA THR A 89 -7.75 16.10 14.06
C THR A 89 -7.08 16.79 12.87
N VAL A 90 -6.44 16.00 11.99
CA VAL A 90 -5.80 16.46 10.75
C VAL A 90 -6.07 15.43 9.67
N ASN A 91 -6.67 15.88 8.57
CA ASN A 91 -6.91 15.05 7.40
C ASN A 91 -5.63 14.94 6.54
N ALA A 92 -5.17 13.72 6.29
CA ALA A 92 -3.97 13.48 5.49
C ALA A 92 -4.09 14.01 4.05
N CYS A 93 -5.23 13.75 3.40
CA CYS A 93 -5.51 14.13 2.02
C CYS A 93 -5.61 15.64 1.84
N ASP A 94 -6.28 16.34 2.76
CA ASP A 94 -6.38 17.81 2.71
C ASP A 94 -4.99 18.46 2.77
N ARG A 95 -4.10 17.93 3.63
CA ARG A 95 -2.71 18.40 3.69
C ARG A 95 -1.92 18.09 2.45
N MET A 96 -2.13 16.93 1.83
CA MET A 96 -1.46 16.58 0.58
C MET A 96 -1.90 17.50 -0.56
N LYS A 97 -3.20 17.77 -0.65
CA LYS A 97 -3.77 18.72 -1.62
C LYS A 97 -3.24 20.14 -1.40
N ALA A 98 -3.28 20.63 -0.17
CA ALA A 98 -2.79 21.97 0.17
C ALA A 98 -1.29 22.17 -0.13
N ARG A 99 -0.51 21.08 -0.11
CA ARG A 99 0.92 21.10 -0.45
C ARG A 99 1.21 20.80 -1.93
N GLY A 100 0.19 20.59 -2.74
CA GLY A 100 0.32 20.35 -4.19
C GLY A 100 0.81 18.95 -4.57
N PHE A 101 0.71 17.96 -3.68
CA PHE A 101 1.07 16.56 -4.01
C PHE A 101 -0.01 15.86 -4.84
N ILE A 102 -1.26 16.24 -4.64
CA ILE A 102 -2.44 15.68 -5.31
C ILE A 102 -3.38 16.82 -5.69
N GLN A 103 -4.16 16.64 -6.75
CA GLN A 103 -5.08 17.64 -7.31
C GLN A 103 -6.50 17.43 -6.77
#